data_AF-A0A7S0A0Y2-F1
#
_entry.id   AF-A0A7S0A0Y2-F1
#
_cell.length_a   1.000
_cell.length_b   1.000
_cell.length_c   1.000
_cell.angle_alpha   90.00
_cell.angle_beta   90.00
_cell.angle_gamma   90.00
#
_symmetry.space_group_name_H-M   'P 1'
#
loop_
_entity.id
_entity.type
_entity.pdbx_description
1 polymer ?
#
loop_
_entity_poly.entity_id
_entity_poly.type
_entity_poly.pdbx_seq_one_letter_code
_entity_poly.pdbx_strand_id
1 'polypeptide(L)'
;GVAAISYRWLSKRHPDLGHHVRTVQKYLRRHLEEFGARLTDVGVFWDYASMPNGYFVDGEMTSEDEETLKTGLDCVSFLYGDTCTTVIQLGNAGDSEWNLAPYKLRGWYLYETAVSAMLKGADQFLNLDLAAVELDSTSAGWREVSRKAAVGVRQPPLTPADFAAELAKTKKMQESDHDHIVGQYTELFWETASTTRELKLNNGSAGAGWGVAQIGQFLRSLPAFTACAEVYLSGHLNLGEQDLRMLKILLPELEALQQ
;
A
#
# COMPACT_ATOMS: atom_id res chain seq x y z
N GLY A 1 -12.81 10.89 -5.66
CA GLY A 1 -11.74 10.19 -4.92
C GLY A 1 -10.73 9.65 -5.91
N VAL A 2 -9.48 9.43 -5.48
CA VAL A 2 -8.41 8.90 -6.34
C VAL A 2 -8.09 7.46 -5.95
N ALA A 3 -8.08 6.56 -6.94
CA ALA A 3 -7.61 5.20 -6.81
C ALA A 3 -6.19 5.09 -7.38
N ALA A 4 -5.20 4.78 -6.53
CA ALA A 4 -3.82 4.54 -6.94
C ALA A 4 -3.57 3.04 -7.12
N ILE A 5 -3.09 2.63 -8.29
CA ILE A 5 -2.92 1.23 -8.66
C ILE A 5 -1.48 0.78 -8.37
N SER A 6 -1.31 -0.17 -7.46
CA SER A 6 -0.05 -0.89 -7.20
C SER A 6 -0.13 -2.25 -7.87
N TYR A 7 0.67 -2.52 -8.89
CA TYR A 7 0.53 -3.74 -9.69
C TYR A 7 1.84 -4.31 -10.21
N ARG A 8 1.79 -5.60 -10.55
CA ARG A 8 2.91 -6.33 -11.12
C ARG A 8 3.03 -6.09 -12.62
N TRP A 9 4.22 -5.70 -13.07
CA TRP A 9 4.55 -5.79 -14.49
C TRP A 9 4.60 -7.25 -14.95
N LEU A 10 3.68 -7.61 -15.84
CA LEU A 10 3.54 -8.95 -16.43
C LEU A 10 4.61 -9.23 -17.48
N SER A 11 5.01 -8.25 -18.28
CA SER A 11 6.06 -8.42 -19.28
C SER A 11 7.04 -7.26 -19.28
N LYS A 12 8.18 -7.43 -19.97
CA LYS A 12 9.16 -6.35 -20.17
C LYS A 12 8.67 -5.29 -21.17
N ARG A 13 7.82 -5.67 -22.12
CA ARG A 13 7.39 -4.81 -23.23
C ARG A 13 6.16 -3.98 -22.87
N HIS A 14 5.25 -4.57 -22.12
CA HIS A 14 4.04 -3.92 -21.65
C HIS A 14 3.68 -4.44 -20.27
N PRO A 15 3.37 -3.57 -19.30
CA PRO A 15 3.23 -4.00 -17.91
C PRO A 15 1.92 -4.76 -17.67
N ASP A 16 0.90 -4.54 -18.49
CA ASP A 16 -0.36 -5.29 -18.42
C ASP A 16 -0.93 -5.66 -19.79
N LEU A 17 -1.10 -6.95 -20.10
CA LEU A 17 -1.74 -7.40 -21.35
C LEU A 17 -3.27 -7.51 -21.20
N GLY A 18 -3.84 -6.55 -20.46
CA GLY A 18 -5.25 -6.44 -20.13
C GLY A 18 -5.72 -7.30 -18.95
N HIS A 19 -4.82 -7.99 -18.24
CA HIS A 19 -5.18 -8.77 -17.07
C HIS A 19 -5.60 -7.87 -15.91
N HIS A 20 -4.71 -6.94 -15.52
CA HIS A 20 -4.97 -6.00 -14.43
C HIS A 20 -6.07 -5.01 -14.80
N VAL A 21 -6.12 -4.53 -16.04
CA VAL A 21 -7.11 -3.55 -16.49
C VAL A 21 -8.53 -4.12 -16.39
N ARG A 22 -8.73 -5.40 -16.68
CA ARG A 22 -10.04 -6.05 -16.55
C ARG A 22 -10.48 -6.12 -15.10
N THR A 23 -9.56 -6.42 -14.18
CA THR A 23 -9.85 -6.44 -12.73
C THR A 23 -10.18 -5.03 -12.22
N VAL A 24 -9.41 -4.01 -12.62
CA VAL A 24 -9.68 -2.61 -12.27
C VAL A 24 -11.02 -2.15 -12.83
N GLN A 25 -11.38 -2.49 -14.07
CA GLN A 25 -12.68 -2.17 -14.66
C GLN A 25 -13.85 -2.76 -13.86
N LYS A 26 -13.74 -4.00 -13.40
CA LYS A 26 -14.75 -4.62 -12.53
C LYS A 26 -14.88 -3.84 -11.22
N TYR A 27 -13.75 -3.54 -10.58
CA TYR A 27 -13.73 -2.73 -9.36
C TYR A 27 -14.40 -1.36 -9.55
N LEU A 28 -14.02 -0.61 -10.60
CA LEU A 28 -14.55 0.72 -10.86
C LEU A 28 -16.05 0.69 -11.14
N ARG A 29 -16.54 -0.33 -11.85
CA ARG A 29 -17.97 -0.52 -12.06
C ARG A 29 -18.70 -0.68 -10.73
N ARG A 30 -18.23 -1.56 -9.84
CA ARG A 30 -18.82 -1.74 -8.50
C ARG A 30 -18.77 -0.46 -7.67
N HIS A 31 -17.64 0.26 -7.72
CA HIS A 31 -17.48 1.52 -7.01
C HIS A 31 -18.48 2.57 -7.52
N LEU A 32 -18.66 2.69 -8.84
CA LEU A 32 -19.63 3.61 -9.44
C LEU A 32 -21.08 3.18 -9.21
N GLU A 33 -21.39 1.88 -9.15
CA GLU A 33 -22.72 1.40 -8.77
C GLU A 33 -23.10 1.82 -7.34
N GLU A 34 -22.16 1.75 -6.39
CA GLU A 34 -22.37 2.15 -5.00
C GLU A 34 -22.38 3.67 -4.80
N PHE A 35 -21.46 4.38 -5.45
CA PHE A 35 -21.19 5.80 -5.17
C PHE A 35 -21.60 6.75 -6.29
N GLY A 36 -22.03 6.27 -7.46
CA GLY A 36 -22.31 7.09 -8.64
C GLY A 36 -23.45 8.11 -8.46
N ALA A 37 -24.31 7.92 -7.47
CA ALA A 37 -25.29 8.93 -7.08
C ALA A 37 -24.66 10.15 -6.37
N ARG A 38 -23.45 10.00 -5.83
CA ARG A 38 -22.71 11.02 -5.06
C ARG A 38 -21.41 11.47 -5.73
N LEU A 39 -20.86 10.64 -6.62
CA LEU A 39 -19.62 10.88 -7.35
C LEU A 39 -19.95 10.91 -8.84
N THR A 40 -19.56 11.99 -9.51
CA THR A 40 -19.67 12.10 -10.97
C THR A 40 -18.59 11.32 -11.70
N ASP A 41 -17.44 11.10 -11.04
CA ASP A 41 -16.26 10.45 -11.59
C ASP A 41 -15.36 9.83 -10.49
N VAL A 42 -14.37 9.06 -10.94
CA VAL A 42 -13.30 8.49 -10.12
C VAL A 42 -11.98 8.75 -10.83
N GLY A 43 -11.05 9.42 -10.14
CA GLY A 43 -9.69 9.57 -10.63
C GLY A 43 -8.93 8.26 -10.45
N VAL A 44 -8.17 7.84 -11.47
CA VAL A 44 -7.32 6.65 -11.40
C VAL A 44 -5.89 7.09 -11.68
N PHE A 45 -5.01 6.88 -10.70
CA PHE A 45 -3.57 7.00 -10.89
C PHE A 45 -3.00 5.62 -11.17
N TRP A 46 -2.36 5.47 -12.32
CA TRP A 46 -1.73 4.23 -12.74
C TRP A 46 -0.37 4.58 -13.34
N ASP A 47 0.70 4.30 -12.61
CA ASP A 47 2.07 4.78 -12.89
C ASP A 47 2.46 4.83 -14.39
N TYR A 48 2.25 3.74 -15.12
CA TYR A 48 2.60 3.54 -16.52
C TYR A 48 1.70 4.33 -17.46
N ALA A 49 0.43 4.52 -17.11
CA ALA A 49 -0.50 5.32 -17.91
C ALA A 49 -0.44 6.80 -17.54
N SER A 50 0.07 7.14 -16.35
CA SER A 50 0.04 8.48 -15.78
C SER A 50 1.38 9.21 -15.86
N MET A 51 2.50 8.51 -16.09
CA MET A 51 3.83 9.11 -16.17
C MET A 51 4.55 8.72 -17.47
N PRO A 52 5.41 9.60 -18.00
CA PRO A 52 6.33 9.24 -19.07
C PRO A 52 7.13 8.01 -18.69
N ASN A 53 7.25 7.06 -19.61
CA ASN A 53 8.06 5.87 -19.39
C ASN A 53 8.82 5.58 -20.69
N GLY A 54 10.09 5.19 -20.57
CA GLY A 54 10.99 4.96 -21.71
C GLY A 54 10.60 3.77 -22.63
N TYR A 55 9.36 3.29 -22.58
CA TYR A 55 8.82 2.22 -23.41
C TYR A 55 7.95 2.75 -24.58
N PHE A 56 8.04 4.05 -24.90
CA PHE A 56 7.40 4.60 -26.09
C PHE A 56 7.84 3.81 -27.34
N VAL A 57 6.87 3.43 -28.16
CA VAL A 57 7.08 2.58 -29.34
C VAL A 57 7.98 3.26 -30.39
N ASP A 58 8.10 4.60 -30.37
CA ASP A 58 8.75 5.39 -31.42
C ASP A 58 9.52 6.65 -30.94
N GLY A 59 9.90 6.79 -29.66
CA GLY A 59 10.48 8.07 -29.18
C GLY A 59 11.53 7.95 -28.07
N GLU A 60 12.61 8.72 -28.21
CA GLU A 60 13.55 9.02 -27.13
C GLU A 60 12.87 9.88 -26.07
N MET A 61 13.16 9.63 -24.80
CA MET A 61 12.65 10.41 -23.68
C MET A 61 13.19 11.84 -23.79
N THR A 62 12.31 12.83 -23.90
CA THR A 62 12.72 14.24 -23.97
C THR A 62 13.13 14.75 -22.59
N SER A 63 13.85 15.88 -22.52
CA SER A 63 14.15 16.52 -21.23
C SER A 63 12.88 16.95 -20.47
N GLU A 64 11.80 17.26 -21.19
CA GLU A 64 10.49 17.56 -20.58
C GLU A 64 9.85 16.30 -19.98
N ASP A 65 9.99 15.15 -20.65
CA ASP A 65 9.56 13.85 -20.11
C ASP A 65 10.35 13.48 -18.86
N GLU A 66 11.67 13.72 -18.85
CA GLU A 66 12.53 13.47 -17.69
C GLU A 66 12.12 14.33 -16.48
N GLU A 67 11.87 15.62 -16.69
CA GLU A 67 11.41 16.53 -15.63
C GLU A 67 10.01 16.14 -15.13
N THR A 68 9.11 15.77 -16.04
CA THR A 68 7.75 15.30 -15.70
C THR A 68 7.80 13.98 -14.93
N LEU A 69 8.64 13.02 -15.35
CA LEU A 69 8.83 11.75 -14.66
C LEU A 69 9.41 11.99 -13.26
N LYS A 70 10.43 12.84 -13.13
CA LYS A 70 11.00 13.20 -11.83
C LYS A 70 9.95 13.81 -10.90
N THR A 71 9.19 14.79 -11.39
CA THR A 71 8.10 15.42 -10.63
C THR A 71 7.03 14.40 -10.23
N GLY A 72 6.69 13.50 -11.15
CA GLY A 72 5.76 12.40 -10.90
C GLY A 72 6.23 11.48 -9.78
N LEU A 73 7.50 11.04 -9.82
CA LEU A 73 8.13 10.19 -8.81
C LEU A 73 8.19 10.88 -7.44
N ASP A 74 8.44 12.19 -7.39
CA ASP A 74 8.40 12.98 -6.15
C ASP A 74 6.97 13.04 -5.55
N CYS A 75 5.93 12.88 -6.37
CA CYS A 75 4.54 12.89 -5.93
C CYS A 75 3.98 11.51 -5.53
N VAL A 76 4.68 10.42 -5.88
CA VAL A 76 4.23 9.03 -5.62
C VAL A 76 3.98 8.80 -4.13
N SER A 77 4.81 9.35 -3.25
CA SER A 77 4.68 9.22 -1.80
C SER A 77 3.30 9.70 -1.30
N PHE A 78 2.80 10.81 -1.85
CA PHE A 78 1.48 11.33 -1.50
C PHE A 78 0.36 10.45 -2.06
N LEU A 79 0.47 10.00 -3.30
CA LEU A 79 -0.57 9.18 -3.93
C LEU A 79 -0.76 7.83 -3.21
N TYR A 80 0.33 7.19 -2.78
CA TYR A 80 0.23 5.94 -2.04
C TYR A 80 0.13 6.11 -0.52
N GLY A 81 0.55 7.25 0.05
CA GLY A 81 0.59 7.48 1.50
C GLY A 81 -0.61 8.23 2.07
N ASP A 82 -1.21 9.12 1.30
CA ASP A 82 -2.22 10.06 1.78
C ASP A 82 -3.56 9.37 2.11
N THR A 83 -4.16 9.69 3.25
CA THR A 83 -5.41 9.05 3.70
C THR A 83 -6.65 9.39 2.84
N CYS A 84 -6.57 10.33 1.91
CA CYS A 84 -7.62 10.67 0.96
C CYS A 84 -7.57 9.85 -0.35
N THR A 85 -6.57 8.98 -0.54
CA THR A 85 -6.50 8.04 -1.66
C THR A 85 -6.83 6.61 -1.26
N THR A 86 -7.37 5.84 -2.20
CA THR A 86 -7.52 4.39 -2.06
C THR A 86 -6.42 3.72 -2.87
N VAL A 87 -5.64 2.84 -2.25
CA VAL A 87 -4.62 2.04 -2.94
C VAL A 87 -5.19 0.67 -3.26
N ILE A 88 -4.98 0.24 -4.49
CA ILE A 88 -5.48 -1.01 -5.05
C ILE A 88 -4.27 -1.86 -5.45
N GLN A 89 -4.09 -3.00 -4.79
CA GLN A 89 -3.03 -3.96 -5.06
C GLN A 89 -3.49 -5.06 -6.03
N LEU A 90 -2.63 -5.34 -7.01
CA LEU A 90 -2.80 -6.34 -8.06
C LEU A 90 -1.48 -7.09 -8.30
N GLY A 91 -1.25 -8.14 -7.53
CA GLY A 91 -0.01 -8.92 -7.55
C GLY A 91 -0.10 -10.24 -8.32
N ASN A 92 -1.31 -10.76 -8.58
CA ASN A 92 -1.50 -12.01 -9.28
C ASN A 92 -1.29 -11.82 -10.80
N ALA A 93 -0.49 -12.71 -11.40
CA ALA A 93 -0.31 -12.77 -12.86
C ALA A 93 -1.30 -13.76 -13.52
N GLY A 94 -2.13 -14.45 -12.74
CA GLY A 94 -2.90 -15.63 -13.18
C GLY A 94 -2.01 -16.83 -13.48
N ASP A 95 -2.58 -17.85 -14.14
CA ASP A 95 -1.89 -19.08 -14.61
C ASP A 95 -0.91 -18.84 -15.76
N SER A 96 -0.54 -17.59 -15.98
CA SER A 96 0.12 -17.17 -17.18
C SER A 96 1.64 -17.19 -16.94
N GLU A 97 2.44 -17.74 -17.87
CA GLU A 97 3.92 -17.89 -17.78
C GLU A 97 4.70 -16.55 -17.79
N TRP A 98 4.06 -15.45 -17.40
CA TRP A 98 4.57 -14.10 -17.59
C TRP A 98 5.45 -13.71 -16.39
N ASN A 99 6.71 -13.42 -16.69
CA ASN A 99 7.74 -12.87 -15.81
C ASN A 99 7.78 -13.49 -14.39
N LEU A 100 8.44 -14.64 -14.24
CA LEU A 100 8.51 -15.50 -13.05
C LEU A 100 9.09 -14.87 -11.75
N ALA A 101 9.56 -13.62 -11.77
CA ALA A 101 10.08 -12.98 -10.56
C ALA A 101 8.94 -12.71 -9.54
N PRO A 102 9.01 -13.27 -8.32
CA PRO A 102 7.99 -13.05 -7.29
C PRO A 102 7.74 -11.55 -7.05
N TYR A 103 6.47 -11.16 -7.05
CA TYR A 103 6.03 -9.77 -6.93
C TYR A 103 6.61 -9.06 -5.68
N LYS A 104 6.71 -9.79 -4.57
CA LYS A 104 7.24 -9.33 -3.28
C LYS A 104 8.75 -9.02 -3.27
N LEU A 105 9.48 -9.33 -4.35
CA LEU A 105 10.93 -9.09 -4.44
C LEU A 105 11.29 -7.83 -5.23
N ARG A 106 10.32 -6.96 -5.51
CA ARG A 106 10.52 -5.70 -6.23
C ARG A 106 10.51 -4.54 -5.25
N GLY A 107 11.53 -3.67 -5.30
CA GLY A 107 11.67 -2.59 -4.33
C GLY A 107 10.53 -1.56 -4.35
N TRP A 108 10.04 -1.17 -5.53
CA TRP A 108 8.88 -0.28 -5.65
C TRP A 108 7.60 -0.85 -5.02
N TYR A 109 7.38 -2.16 -5.15
CA TYR A 109 6.24 -2.80 -4.50
C TYR A 109 6.34 -2.77 -2.97
N LEU A 110 7.55 -2.99 -2.43
CA LEU A 110 7.79 -2.88 -0.98
C LEU A 110 7.51 -1.45 -0.51
N TYR A 111 7.99 -0.45 -1.25
CA TYR A 111 7.74 0.96 -0.98
C TYR A 111 6.25 1.29 -0.95
N GLU A 112 5.52 1.02 -2.04
CA GLU A 112 4.08 1.29 -2.14
C GLU A 112 3.30 0.61 -1.01
N THR A 113 3.64 -0.65 -0.70
CA THR A 113 3.00 -1.41 0.39
C THR A 113 3.30 -0.79 1.75
N ALA A 114 4.56 -0.44 2.03
CA ALA A 114 4.98 0.09 3.31
C ALA A 114 4.37 1.48 3.58
N VAL A 115 4.34 2.33 2.55
CA VAL A 115 3.74 3.66 2.61
C VAL A 115 2.22 3.56 2.79
N SER A 116 1.55 2.73 1.99
CA SER A 116 0.10 2.54 2.07
C SER A 116 -0.33 1.94 3.41
N ALA A 117 0.46 1.00 3.94
CA ALA A 117 0.13 0.33 5.19
C ALA A 117 0.22 1.25 6.42
N MET A 118 1.00 2.33 6.34
CA MET A 118 1.33 3.17 7.49
C MET A 118 0.10 3.82 8.12
N LEU A 119 -0.77 4.45 7.32
CA LEU A 119 -1.91 5.22 7.81
C LEU A 119 -3.28 4.76 7.29
N LYS A 120 -3.34 4.11 6.12
CA LYS A 120 -4.63 3.86 5.47
C LYS A 120 -5.53 2.95 6.27
N GLY A 121 -6.84 3.21 6.22
CA GLY A 121 -7.83 2.27 6.70
C GLY A 121 -7.81 0.95 5.90
N ALA A 122 -8.36 -0.10 6.50
CA ALA A 122 -8.50 -1.41 5.84
C ALA A 122 -9.33 -1.34 4.54
N ASP A 123 -10.26 -0.40 4.44
CA ASP A 123 -11.08 -0.16 3.25
C ASP A 123 -10.46 0.82 2.23
N GLN A 124 -9.26 1.35 2.54
CA GLN A 124 -8.49 2.23 1.68
C GLN A 124 -7.22 1.57 1.12
N PHE A 125 -6.91 0.36 1.58
CA PHE A 125 -5.79 -0.43 1.09
C PHE A 125 -6.30 -1.83 0.72
N LEU A 126 -6.70 -1.99 -0.53
CA LEU A 126 -7.43 -3.14 -1.04
C LEU A 126 -6.52 -4.02 -1.88
N ASN A 127 -6.60 -5.33 -1.72
CA ASN A 127 -5.96 -6.32 -2.58
C ASN A 127 -7.04 -7.04 -3.39
N LEU A 128 -7.14 -6.73 -4.68
CA LEU A 128 -8.19 -7.30 -5.53
C LEU A 128 -7.90 -8.73 -5.97
N ASP A 129 -6.67 -9.23 -5.78
CA ASP A 129 -6.37 -10.65 -6.01
C ASP A 129 -7.17 -11.55 -5.06
N LEU A 130 -7.57 -11.02 -3.89
CA LEU A 130 -8.36 -11.73 -2.88
C LEU A 130 -9.86 -11.68 -3.16
N ALA A 131 -10.33 -10.77 -4.02
CA ALA A 131 -11.75 -10.47 -4.23
C ALA A 131 -12.23 -10.83 -5.64
N ALA A 132 -11.51 -11.70 -6.35
CA ALA A 132 -11.82 -12.04 -7.75
C ALA A 132 -13.25 -12.59 -7.90
N VAL A 133 -13.70 -13.43 -6.96
CA VAL A 133 -15.03 -14.04 -6.96
C VAL A 133 -16.12 -12.99 -6.72
N GLU A 134 -15.91 -12.13 -5.73
CA GLU A 134 -16.88 -11.11 -5.32
C GLU A 134 -17.01 -10.01 -6.36
N LEU A 135 -15.92 -9.65 -7.03
CA LEU A 135 -15.93 -8.71 -8.15
C LEU A 135 -16.76 -9.20 -9.35
N ASP A 136 -16.88 -10.52 -9.54
CA ASP A 136 -17.70 -11.12 -10.59
C ASP A 136 -19.12 -11.50 -10.14
N SER A 137 -19.37 -11.57 -8.82
CA SER A 137 -20.65 -11.99 -8.27
C SER A 137 -21.72 -10.90 -8.29
N THR A 138 -22.84 -11.12 -8.98
CA THR A 138 -23.99 -10.18 -8.98
C THR A 138 -24.69 -10.04 -7.62
N SER A 139 -24.43 -10.96 -6.67
CA SER A 139 -25.01 -10.91 -5.32
C SER A 139 -24.10 -10.23 -4.29
N ALA A 140 -22.81 -10.06 -4.58
CA ALA A 140 -21.88 -9.39 -3.67
C ALA A 140 -22.07 -7.87 -3.76
N GLY A 141 -22.40 -7.22 -2.64
CA GLY A 141 -22.44 -5.76 -2.55
C GLY A 141 -21.06 -5.14 -2.36
N TRP A 142 -20.96 -3.82 -2.51
CA TRP A 142 -19.70 -3.08 -2.36
C TRP A 142 -19.01 -3.32 -1.01
N ARG A 143 -19.78 -3.41 0.08
CA ARG A 143 -19.24 -3.68 1.42
C ARG A 143 -18.58 -5.06 1.51
N GLU A 144 -19.10 -6.06 0.80
CA GLU A 144 -18.51 -7.40 0.78
C GLU A 144 -17.14 -7.36 0.08
N VAL A 145 -17.06 -6.66 -1.05
CA VAL A 145 -15.81 -6.46 -1.79
C VAL A 145 -14.80 -5.66 -0.97
N SER A 146 -15.15 -4.44 -0.56
CA SER A 146 -14.21 -3.44 -0.01
C SER A 146 -13.85 -3.63 1.46
N ARG A 147 -14.69 -4.30 2.26
CA ARG A 147 -14.46 -4.44 3.71
C ARG A 147 -14.22 -5.86 4.19
N LYS A 148 -14.24 -6.83 3.28
CA LYS A 148 -13.98 -8.24 3.61
C LYS A 148 -13.10 -8.89 2.56
N ALA A 149 -13.62 -9.12 1.35
CA ALA A 149 -12.95 -9.94 0.36
C ALA A 149 -11.61 -9.34 -0.09
N ALA A 150 -11.58 -8.03 -0.37
CA ALA A 150 -10.36 -7.36 -0.80
C ALA A 150 -9.44 -6.93 0.36
N VAL A 151 -9.79 -7.20 1.62
CA VAL A 151 -9.01 -6.73 2.76
C VAL A 151 -7.90 -7.74 3.08
N GLY A 152 -6.67 -7.38 2.71
CA GLY A 152 -5.47 -8.17 3.04
C GLY A 152 -4.98 -7.97 4.47
N VAL A 153 -4.12 -8.87 4.95
CA VAL A 153 -3.38 -8.68 6.21
C VAL A 153 -2.32 -7.60 5.99
N ARG A 154 -2.64 -6.38 6.43
CA ARG A 154 -1.72 -5.24 6.42
C ARG A 154 -0.57 -5.46 7.40
N GLN A 155 0.64 -5.07 7.04
CA GLN A 155 1.81 -5.09 7.94
C GLN A 155 1.86 -3.81 8.80
N PRO A 156 2.47 -3.85 10.00
CA PRO A 156 2.73 -2.62 10.75
C PRO A 156 3.68 -1.69 10.00
N PRO A 157 3.79 -0.42 10.40
CA PRO A 157 4.84 0.47 9.92
C PRO A 157 6.24 -0.13 10.08
N LEU A 158 7.15 0.16 9.16
CA LEU A 158 8.58 -0.15 9.29
C LEU A 158 9.30 1.09 9.80
N THR A 159 10.31 0.91 10.64
CA THR A 159 11.25 2.02 10.86
C THR A 159 12.03 2.27 9.56
N PRO A 160 12.60 3.48 9.34
CA PRO A 160 13.45 3.73 8.19
C PRO A 160 14.60 2.72 8.05
N ALA A 161 15.20 2.31 9.18
CA ALA A 161 16.25 1.29 9.21
C ALA A 161 15.73 -0.10 8.80
N ASP A 162 14.57 -0.52 9.33
CA ASP A 162 13.96 -1.81 8.96
C ASP A 162 13.53 -1.80 7.48
N PHE A 163 12.98 -0.69 6.98
CA PHE A 163 12.62 -0.53 5.58
C PHE A 163 13.84 -0.66 4.67
N ALA A 164 14.93 0.05 4.95
CA ALA A 164 16.17 -0.06 4.19
C ALA A 164 16.73 -1.49 4.22
N ALA A 165 16.66 -2.17 5.37
CA ALA A 165 17.10 -3.55 5.51
C ALA A 165 16.23 -4.54 4.70
N GLU A 166 14.91 -4.33 4.63
CA GLU A 166 14.03 -5.14 3.79
C GLU A 166 14.22 -4.83 2.30
N LEU A 167 14.41 -3.55 1.93
CA LEU A 167 14.65 -3.12 0.55
C LEU A 167 15.95 -3.73 0.01
N ALA A 168 17.01 -3.78 0.83
CA ALA A 168 18.29 -4.40 0.48
C ALA A 168 18.17 -5.91 0.17
N LYS A 169 17.12 -6.60 0.64
CA LYS A 169 16.85 -8.01 0.31
C LYS A 169 16.15 -8.17 -1.05
N THR A 170 15.61 -7.10 -1.62
CA THR A 170 14.91 -7.15 -2.90
C THR A 170 15.91 -7.38 -4.04
N LYS A 171 15.54 -8.21 -5.01
CA LYS A 171 16.40 -8.50 -6.17
C LYS A 171 15.99 -7.58 -7.30
N LYS A 172 16.98 -6.90 -7.91
CA LYS A 172 16.84 -6.06 -9.11
C LYS A 172 16.27 -4.65 -8.85
N MET A 173 17.10 -3.81 -8.24
CA MET A 173 16.91 -2.36 -8.25
C MET A 173 18.27 -1.72 -8.56
N GLN A 174 18.29 -0.62 -9.32
CA GLN A 174 19.53 0.14 -9.46
C GLN A 174 19.87 0.80 -8.12
N GLU A 175 21.15 0.95 -7.81
CA GLU A 175 21.59 1.52 -6.52
C GLU A 175 21.04 2.94 -6.32
N SER A 176 20.96 3.75 -7.38
CA SER A 176 20.34 5.08 -7.36
C SER A 176 18.86 5.06 -6.98
N ASP A 177 18.11 4.07 -7.47
CA ASP A 177 16.68 3.92 -7.15
C ASP A 177 16.52 3.50 -5.68
N HIS A 178 17.45 2.71 -5.15
CA HIS A 178 17.43 2.27 -3.76
C HIS A 178 17.56 3.45 -2.79
N ASP A 179 18.59 4.29 -2.97
CA ASP A 179 18.84 5.42 -2.09
C ASP A 179 17.72 6.46 -2.16
N HIS A 180 17.20 6.73 -3.37
CA HIS A 180 16.07 7.62 -3.58
C HIS A 180 14.83 7.13 -2.83
N ILE A 181 14.46 5.86 -2.97
CA ILE A 181 13.29 5.27 -2.32
C ILE A 181 13.44 5.23 -0.80
N VAL A 182 14.62 4.92 -0.28
CA VAL A 182 14.90 4.97 1.17
C VAL A 182 14.77 6.41 1.68
N GLY A 183 15.29 7.40 0.95
CA GLY A 183 15.15 8.82 1.28
C GLY A 183 13.68 9.23 1.36
N GLN A 184 12.91 8.99 0.30
CA GLN A 184 11.48 9.31 0.26
C GLN A 184 10.69 8.61 1.37
N TYR A 185 10.96 7.33 1.64
CA TYR A 185 10.30 6.61 2.73
C TYR A 185 10.63 7.22 4.09
N THR A 186 11.89 7.58 4.30
CA THR A 186 12.38 8.13 5.57
C THR A 186 11.73 9.47 5.86
N GLU A 187 11.70 10.38 4.87
CA GLU A 187 11.05 11.69 5.01
C GLU A 187 9.56 11.53 5.34
N LEU A 188 8.84 10.74 4.54
CA LEU A 188 7.43 10.49 4.75
C LEU A 188 7.15 9.85 6.13
N PHE A 189 7.97 8.88 6.55
CA PHE A 189 7.82 8.21 7.84
C PHE A 189 7.90 9.20 8.99
N TRP A 190 8.91 10.08 9.00
CA TRP A 190 9.08 11.04 10.09
C TRP A 190 8.02 12.13 10.09
N GLU A 191 7.65 12.64 8.92
CA GLU A 191 6.55 13.60 8.78
C GLU A 191 5.24 13.00 9.29
N THR A 192 4.93 11.78 8.85
CA THR A 192 3.74 11.03 9.26
C THR A 192 3.75 10.73 10.76
N ALA A 193 4.83 10.14 11.27
CA ALA A 193 4.90 9.68 12.64
C ALA A 193 4.82 10.85 13.64
N SER A 194 5.46 11.97 13.33
CA SER A 194 5.47 13.15 14.22
C SER A 194 4.12 13.89 14.27
N THR A 195 3.22 13.68 13.30
CA THR A 195 1.95 14.41 13.20
C THR A 195 0.73 13.54 13.48
N THR A 196 0.85 12.22 13.37
CA THR A 196 -0.28 11.29 13.50
C THR A 196 -0.78 11.21 14.94
N ARG A 197 -2.07 11.50 15.15
CA ARG A 197 -2.76 11.38 16.45
C ARG A 197 -3.38 10.01 16.69
N GLU A 198 -3.81 9.32 15.64
CA GLU A 198 -4.51 8.04 15.73
C GLU A 198 -3.89 7.02 14.79
N LEU A 199 -3.48 5.86 15.32
CA LEU A 199 -3.01 4.72 14.55
C LEU A 199 -4.12 3.68 14.42
N LYS A 200 -4.81 3.71 13.28
CA LYS A 200 -5.91 2.78 12.97
C LYS A 200 -5.38 1.52 12.33
N LEU A 201 -4.77 0.63 13.12
CA LEU A 201 -4.05 -0.56 12.66
C LEU A 201 -4.86 -1.88 12.74
N ASN A 202 -6.18 -1.81 12.94
CA ASN A 202 -7.07 -2.97 13.03
C ASN A 202 -6.90 -3.98 11.88
N ASN A 203 -7.07 -5.26 12.20
CA ASN A 203 -7.16 -6.34 11.22
C ASN A 203 -8.60 -6.48 10.72
N GLY A 204 -8.85 -6.00 9.51
CA GLY A 204 -10.13 -6.24 8.80
C GLY A 204 -10.13 -7.48 7.92
N SER A 205 -9.00 -8.21 7.81
CA SER A 205 -8.90 -9.38 6.94
C SER A 205 -9.57 -10.60 7.58
N ALA A 206 -9.89 -11.60 6.75
CA ALA A 206 -10.35 -12.90 7.24
C ALA A 206 -9.26 -13.73 7.96
N GLY A 207 -7.99 -13.32 7.87
CA GLY A 207 -6.87 -14.01 8.50
C GLY A 207 -6.68 -13.65 9.97
N ALA A 208 -5.83 -14.40 10.66
CA ALA A 208 -5.55 -14.21 12.10
C ALA A 208 -4.81 -12.91 12.45
N GLY A 209 -4.32 -12.17 11.45
CA GLY A 209 -3.64 -10.89 11.65
C GLY A 209 -2.16 -11.03 12.01
N TRP A 210 -1.69 -10.20 12.95
CA TRP A 210 -0.29 -10.07 13.31
C TRP A 210 0.14 -11.14 14.29
N GLY A 211 1.35 -11.69 14.09
CA GLY A 211 2.02 -12.52 15.07
C GLY A 211 3.19 -11.80 15.75
N VAL A 212 4.03 -12.58 16.43
CA VAL A 212 5.18 -12.10 17.22
C VAL A 212 6.15 -11.24 16.39
N ALA A 213 6.39 -11.60 15.13
CA ALA A 213 7.28 -10.83 14.26
C ALA A 213 6.71 -9.43 13.96
N GLN A 214 5.42 -9.36 13.60
CA GLN A 214 4.75 -8.10 13.31
C GLN A 214 4.62 -7.22 14.54
N ILE A 215 4.28 -7.78 15.71
CA ILE A 215 4.21 -6.94 16.90
C ILE A 215 5.60 -6.41 17.29
N GLY A 216 6.65 -7.24 17.19
CA GLY A 216 8.02 -6.77 17.41
C GLY A 216 8.41 -5.64 16.46
N GLN A 217 7.99 -5.70 15.19
CA GLN A 217 8.18 -4.61 14.24
C GLN A 217 7.41 -3.35 14.66
N PHE A 218 6.13 -3.50 15.03
CA PHE A 218 5.32 -2.37 15.48
C PHE A 218 5.92 -1.67 16.71
N LEU A 219 6.39 -2.44 17.70
CA LEU A 219 7.02 -1.92 18.91
C LEU A 219 8.31 -1.13 18.61
N ARG A 220 9.04 -1.48 17.54
CA ARG A 220 10.21 -0.69 17.11
C ARG A 220 9.83 0.62 16.43
N SER A 221 8.71 0.65 15.69
CA SER A 221 8.24 1.86 15.01
C SER A 221 7.47 2.82 15.91
N LEU A 222 6.74 2.29 16.90
CA LEU A 222 5.82 3.03 17.75
C LEU A 222 6.46 4.24 18.46
N PRO A 223 7.71 4.19 18.97
CA PRO A 223 8.34 5.35 19.59
C PRO A 223 8.49 6.58 18.69
N ALA A 224 8.49 6.41 17.36
CA ALA A 224 8.52 7.54 16.43
C ALA A 224 7.21 8.34 16.41
N PHE A 225 6.09 7.71 16.80
CA PHE A 225 4.76 8.28 16.77
C PHE A 225 4.47 9.14 18.02
N THR A 226 5.31 10.15 18.24
CA THR A 226 5.31 10.97 19.47
C THR A 226 4.04 11.77 19.70
N ALA A 227 3.31 12.11 18.64
CA ALA A 227 2.03 12.81 18.74
C ALA A 227 0.82 11.87 18.91
N CYS A 228 1.02 10.56 18.76
CA CYS A 228 -0.06 9.57 18.78
C CYS A 228 -0.69 9.48 20.17
N ALA A 229 -2.02 9.61 20.21
CA ALA A 229 -2.84 9.50 21.41
C ALA A 229 -3.64 8.20 21.45
N GLU A 230 -3.92 7.59 20.30
CA GLU A 230 -4.76 6.39 20.23
C GLU A 230 -4.20 5.35 19.26
N VAL A 231 -4.17 4.09 19.69
CA VAL A 231 -3.76 2.95 18.85
C VAL A 231 -4.88 1.91 18.82
N TYR A 232 -5.34 1.56 17.62
CA TYR A 232 -6.42 0.60 17.40
C TYR A 232 -5.86 -0.69 16.77
N LEU A 233 -5.91 -1.80 17.53
CA LEU A 233 -5.36 -3.11 17.14
C LEU A 233 -6.43 -4.23 17.19
N SER A 234 -7.70 -3.91 17.00
CA SER A 234 -8.75 -4.92 17.03
C SER A 234 -8.61 -5.94 15.89
N GLY A 235 -9.06 -7.17 16.13
CA GLY A 235 -9.10 -8.24 15.11
C GLY A 235 -7.80 -9.03 14.92
N HIS A 236 -6.69 -8.68 15.58
CA HIS A 236 -5.48 -9.51 15.57
C HIS A 236 -5.62 -10.64 16.60
N LEU A 237 -5.91 -11.85 16.14
CA LEU A 237 -6.24 -13.01 16.99
C LEU A 237 -5.02 -13.64 17.66
N ASN A 238 -3.82 -13.41 17.12
CA ASN A 238 -2.58 -14.01 17.60
C ASN A 238 -1.82 -13.12 18.59
N LEU A 239 -2.38 -11.98 19.02
CA LEU A 239 -1.75 -11.15 20.05
C LEU A 239 -1.95 -11.81 21.43
N GLY A 240 -0.84 -12.25 22.03
CA GLY A 240 -0.84 -12.86 23.35
C GLY A 240 -0.78 -11.84 24.48
N GLU A 241 -0.97 -12.30 25.72
CA GLU A 241 -0.86 -11.42 26.90
C GLU A 241 0.50 -10.73 27.00
N GLN A 242 1.59 -11.41 26.61
CA GLN A 242 2.94 -10.86 26.67
C GLN A 242 3.10 -9.67 25.72
N ASP A 243 2.50 -9.75 24.53
CA ASP A 243 2.52 -8.69 23.52
C ASP A 243 1.77 -7.45 24.03
N LEU A 244 0.62 -7.66 24.66
CA LEU A 244 -0.17 -6.60 25.30
C LEU A 244 0.57 -5.97 26.49
N ARG A 245 1.34 -6.74 27.26
CA ARG A 245 2.19 -6.21 28.34
C ARG A 245 3.31 -5.33 27.80
N MET A 246 3.97 -5.73 26.72
CA MET A 246 5.03 -4.93 26.08
C MET A 246 4.49 -3.61 25.55
N LEU A 247 3.32 -3.63 24.89
CA LEU A 247 2.61 -2.41 24.51
C LEU A 247 2.38 -1.52 25.72
N LYS A 248 1.84 -2.07 26.81
CA LYS A 248 1.57 -1.32 28.04
C LYS A 248 2.81 -0.70 28.69
N ILE A 249 4.01 -1.27 28.50
CA ILE A 249 5.26 -0.70 29.01
C ILE A 249 5.72 0.49 28.16
N LEU A 250 5.55 0.41 26.84
CA LEU A 250 5.96 1.48 25.92
C LEU A 250 4.94 2.63 25.86
N LEU A 251 3.66 2.37 26.10
CA LEU A 251 2.60 3.38 26.08
C LEU A 251 2.86 4.58 27.03
N PRO A 252 3.32 4.39 28.28
CA PRO A 252 3.67 5.49 29.17
C PRO A 252 4.79 6.41 28.68
N GLU A 253 5.69 5.91 27.82
CA GLU A 253 6.78 6.71 27.23
C GLU A 253 6.27 7.62 26.09
N LEU A 254 5.03 7.43 25.67
CA LEU A 254 4.34 8.28 24.70
C LEU A 254 3.41 9.21 25.47
N GLU A 255 3.91 10.39 25.83
CA GLU A 255 3.20 11.38 26.66
C GLU A 255 1.77 11.67 26.18
N ALA A 256 1.51 11.55 24.88
CA ALA A 256 0.21 11.78 24.26
C ALA A 256 -0.81 10.63 24.44
N LEU A 257 -0.40 9.40 24.75
CA LEU A 257 -1.27 8.21 24.89
C LEU A 257 -1.89 8.04 26.29
N GLN A 258 -1.69 9.02 27.20
CA GLN A 258 -2.17 8.97 28.59
C GLN A 258 -3.47 9.76 28.85
N GLN A 259 -4.09 10.34 27.82
CA GLN A 259 -5.36 11.08 27.92
C GLN A 259 -6.53 10.28 27.33
#